data_AF-A0A382P4G4-F1
#
_entry.id   AF-A0A382P4G4-F1
#
_cell.length_a   1.000
_cell.length_b   1.000
_cell.length_c   1.000
_cell.angle_alpha   90.00
_cell.angle_beta   90.00
_cell.angle_gamma   90.00
#
_symmetry.space_group_name_H-M   'P 1'
#
loop_
_entity.id
_entity.type
_entity.pdbx_description
1 polymer ?
#
loop_
_entity_poly.entity_id
_entity_poly.type
_entity_poly.pdbx_seq_one_letter_code
_entity_poly.pdbx_strand_id
1 'polypeptide(L)'
;MIFDLNKKIEMPDSKDALKGRDQSLTVSPKHYVNGEDVQGPYPNECKELKVAMGCFWGAEKLFWQQDGVYSTSVGYMGGYTKNPTYREVCSGNTGHTEAVLVVYNPTIVSLKELLRIFWEGHDPTQYMRQGNDIGTQYRSAV
;
A
#
# COMPACT_ATOMS: atom_id res chain seq x y z
N MET A 1 30.53 6.76 -13.12
CA MET A 1 29.66 6.59 -11.94
C MET A 1 28.67 5.48 -12.27
N ILE A 2 28.91 4.28 -11.73
CA ILE A 2 27.94 3.18 -11.80
C ILE A 2 26.81 3.62 -10.86
N PHE A 3 25.63 3.93 -11.42
CA PHE A 3 24.44 4.11 -10.60
C PHE A 3 24.22 2.80 -9.85
N ASP A 4 24.35 2.84 -8.53
CA ASP A 4 24.28 1.68 -7.67
C ASP A 4 22.83 1.19 -7.62
N LEU A 5 22.42 0.44 -8.65
CA LEU A 5 21.09 -0.15 -8.80
C LEU A 5 20.72 -1.02 -7.59
N ASN A 6 21.71 -1.54 -6.85
CA ASN A 6 21.52 -2.33 -5.64
C ASN A 6 20.88 -1.53 -4.50
N LYS A 7 21.11 -0.21 -4.42
CA LYS A 7 20.64 0.59 -3.28
C LYS A 7 19.11 0.70 -3.18
N LYS A 8 18.39 0.47 -4.29
CA LYS A 8 16.92 0.51 -4.30
C LYS A 8 16.26 -0.80 -3.88
N ILE A 9 16.97 -1.92 -3.94
CA ILE A 9 16.44 -3.26 -3.62
C ILE A 9 16.87 -3.74 -2.23
N GLU A 10 17.56 -2.91 -1.47
CA GLU A 10 17.92 -3.15 -0.07
C GLU A 10 17.12 -2.21 0.82
N MET A 11 16.66 -2.75 1.96
CA MET A 11 15.98 -1.93 2.97
C MET A 11 16.98 -0.97 3.62
N PRO A 12 16.64 0.31 3.83
CA PRO A 12 17.51 1.20 4.57
C PRO A 12 17.59 0.79 6.04
N ASP A 13 18.72 1.04 6.68
CA ASP A 13 18.81 1.02 8.14
C ASP A 13 17.88 2.10 8.73
N SER A 14 17.24 1.80 9.86
CA SER A 14 16.31 2.74 10.51
C SER A 14 16.95 4.09 10.87
N LYS A 15 18.25 4.09 11.20
CA LYS A 15 19.03 5.30 11.53
C LYS A 15 19.30 6.20 10.31
N ASP A 16 19.31 5.60 9.13
CA ASP A 16 19.63 6.25 7.85
C ASP A 16 18.38 6.58 7.04
N ALA A 17 17.22 6.08 7.47
CA ALA A 17 15.94 6.38 6.87
C ALA A 17 15.60 7.87 6.98
N LEU A 18 14.89 8.39 5.98
CA LEU A 18 14.44 9.77 6.00
C LEU A 18 13.56 10.02 7.24
N LYS A 19 13.74 11.17 7.90
CA LYS A 19 12.95 11.53 9.08
C LYS A 19 11.48 11.79 8.75
N GLY A 20 11.22 12.31 7.55
CA GLY A 20 9.88 12.66 7.10
C GLY A 20 9.39 13.96 7.76
N ARG A 21 8.12 13.99 8.15
CA ARG A 21 7.44 15.21 8.64
C ARG A 21 6.39 14.90 9.71
N ASP A 22 6.03 15.89 10.51
CA ASP A 22 4.98 15.74 11.52
C ASP A 22 3.57 15.82 10.94
N GLN A 23 3.38 16.62 9.89
CA GLN A 23 2.09 16.81 9.24
C GLN A 23 1.80 15.66 8.26
N SER A 24 0.64 15.03 8.39
CA SER A 24 0.16 14.04 7.41
C SER A 24 -0.22 14.70 6.08
N LEU A 25 -0.25 13.90 5.01
CA LEU A 25 -0.78 14.37 3.73
C LEU A 25 -2.29 14.58 3.84
N THR A 26 -2.77 15.69 3.27
CA THR A 26 -4.20 15.94 3.09
C THR A 26 -4.69 15.20 1.86
N VAL A 27 -5.77 14.44 2.00
CA VAL A 27 -6.44 13.72 0.91
C VAL A 27 -7.93 14.07 0.89
N SER A 28 -8.62 13.72 -0.19
CA SER A 28 -10.08 13.81 -0.22
C SER A 28 -10.67 12.94 0.91
N PRO A 29 -11.67 13.43 1.67
CA PRO A 29 -12.32 12.62 2.70
C PRO A 29 -13.23 11.53 2.12
N LYS A 30 -13.68 11.71 0.87
CA LYS A 30 -14.56 10.77 0.17
C LYS A 30 -13.83 10.02 -0.92
N HIS A 31 -14.16 8.73 -1.03
CA HIS A 31 -13.66 7.81 -2.03
C HIS A 31 -14.22 8.19 -3.40
N TYR A 32 -13.34 8.29 -4.40
CA TYR A 32 -13.71 8.82 -5.71
C TYR A 32 -14.75 7.95 -6.45
N VAL A 33 -14.71 6.63 -6.27
CA VAL A 33 -15.55 5.68 -7.02
C VAL A 33 -16.95 5.54 -6.43
N ASN A 34 -17.07 5.48 -5.11
CA ASN A 34 -18.33 5.12 -4.43
C ASN A 34 -18.81 6.17 -3.42
N GLY A 35 -18.03 7.23 -3.14
CA GLY A 35 -18.43 8.32 -2.24
C GLY A 35 -18.36 8.00 -0.74
N GLU A 36 -17.88 6.81 -0.36
CA GLU A 36 -17.71 6.41 1.04
C GLU A 36 -16.50 7.07 1.70
N ASP A 37 -16.40 7.04 3.03
CA ASP A 37 -15.27 7.64 3.74
C ASP A 37 -13.97 6.83 3.54
N VAL A 38 -12.88 7.52 3.18
CA VAL A 38 -11.53 6.92 2.99
C VAL A 38 -10.62 7.04 4.21
N GLN A 39 -11.03 7.88 5.16
CA GLN A 39 -10.39 8.06 6.45
C GLN A 39 -11.48 7.86 7.49
N GLY A 40 -11.37 6.81 8.29
CA GLY A 40 -12.40 6.43 9.26
C GLY A 40 -12.78 7.56 10.25
N PRO A 41 -13.74 7.30 11.15
CA PRO A 41 -14.20 5.97 11.55
C PRO A 41 -15.03 5.28 10.47
N TYR A 42 -14.74 3.99 10.25
CA TYR A 42 -15.53 3.14 9.36
C TYR A 42 -16.73 2.53 10.11
N PRO A 43 -17.76 2.04 9.40
CA PRO A 43 -18.86 1.32 10.03
C PRO A 43 -18.37 0.16 10.92
N ASN A 44 -19.05 -0.09 12.06
CA ASN A 44 -18.60 -1.06 13.07
C ASN A 44 -18.55 -2.50 12.56
N GLU A 45 -19.35 -2.82 11.56
CA GLU A 45 -19.39 -4.10 10.88
C GLU A 45 -18.16 -4.31 9.97
N CYS A 46 -17.46 -3.25 9.59
CA CYS A 46 -16.33 -3.33 8.68
C CYS A 46 -15.03 -3.78 9.38
N LYS A 47 -14.17 -4.44 8.62
CA LYS A 47 -12.82 -4.83 8.98
C LYS A 47 -11.81 -4.24 8.01
N GLU A 48 -10.56 -4.17 8.44
CA GLU A 48 -9.46 -3.69 7.61
C GLU A 48 -8.56 -4.85 7.18
N LEU A 49 -8.10 -4.81 5.93
CA LEU A 49 -7.01 -5.60 5.38
C LEU A 49 -6.00 -4.63 4.76
N LYS A 50 -4.71 -4.83 5.01
CA LYS A 50 -3.64 -4.05 4.40
C LYS A 50 -2.79 -4.99 3.57
N VAL A 51 -2.54 -4.65 2.32
CA VAL A 51 -1.75 -5.49 1.39
C VAL A 51 -0.88 -4.63 0.50
N ALA A 52 0.27 -5.16 0.09
CA ALA A 52 1.18 -4.52 -0.85
C ALA A 52 1.42 -5.46 -2.03
N MET A 53 1.19 -4.95 -3.25
CA MET A 53 1.11 -5.74 -4.47
C MET A 53 1.90 -5.10 -5.62
N GLY A 54 2.93 -4.31 -5.31
CA GLY A 54 3.60 -3.44 -6.28
C GLY A 54 2.95 -2.07 -6.39
N CYS A 55 2.86 -1.52 -7.60
CA CYS A 55 2.24 -0.22 -7.83
C CYS A 55 0.79 -0.21 -7.33
N PHE A 56 0.51 0.63 -6.33
CA PHE A 56 -0.79 0.65 -5.65
C PHE A 56 -1.97 1.09 -6.53
N TRP A 57 -1.75 1.71 -7.70
CA TRP A 57 -2.81 2.16 -8.59
C TRP A 57 -3.55 0.98 -9.22
N GLY A 58 -2.79 -0.02 -9.68
CA GLY A 58 -3.37 -1.26 -10.20
C GLY A 58 -3.94 -2.11 -9.07
N ALA A 59 -3.23 -2.17 -7.93
CA ALA A 59 -3.64 -2.97 -6.79
C ALA A 59 -4.96 -2.49 -6.17
N GLU A 60 -5.11 -1.19 -5.90
CA GLU A 60 -6.32 -0.62 -5.30
C GLU A 60 -7.56 -0.90 -6.15
N LYS A 61 -7.41 -0.80 -7.47
CA LYS A 61 -8.48 -1.08 -8.43
C LYS A 61 -9.05 -2.49 -8.32
N LEU A 62 -8.22 -3.48 -8.00
CA LEU A 62 -8.70 -4.85 -7.83
C LEU A 62 -9.69 -4.96 -6.66
N PHE A 63 -9.53 -4.14 -5.62
CA PHE A 63 -10.34 -4.24 -4.41
C PHE A 63 -11.60 -3.38 -4.44
N TRP A 64 -11.57 -2.13 -4.93
CA TRP A 64 -12.78 -1.29 -4.92
C TRP A 64 -13.91 -1.82 -5.82
N GLN A 65 -13.59 -2.76 -6.72
CA GLN A 65 -14.55 -3.40 -7.63
C GLN A 65 -15.30 -4.58 -6.97
N GLN A 66 -14.91 -4.99 -5.77
CA GLN A 66 -15.48 -6.17 -5.12
C GLN A 66 -16.72 -5.81 -4.30
N ASP A 67 -17.77 -6.60 -4.47
CA ASP A 67 -18.93 -6.52 -3.60
C ASP A 67 -18.52 -6.76 -2.15
N GLY A 68 -19.04 -5.93 -1.23
CA GLY A 68 -18.69 -5.99 0.19
C GLY A 68 -17.44 -5.22 0.59
N VAL A 69 -16.68 -4.66 -0.36
CA VAL A 69 -15.66 -3.64 -0.05
C VAL A 69 -16.36 -2.29 0.13
N TYR A 70 -16.20 -1.73 1.33
CA TYR A 70 -16.78 -0.44 1.73
C TYR A 70 -16.00 0.73 1.11
N SER A 71 -14.68 0.76 1.33
CA SER A 71 -13.79 1.76 0.73
C SER A 71 -12.38 1.20 0.61
N THR A 72 -11.60 1.80 -0.28
CA THR A 72 -10.17 1.58 -0.38
C THR A 72 -9.41 2.89 -0.23
N SER A 73 -8.20 2.79 0.26
CA SER A 73 -7.25 3.89 0.32
C SER A 73 -5.86 3.35 0.02
N VAL A 74 -5.00 4.19 -0.56
CA VAL A 74 -3.59 3.84 -0.77
C VAL A 74 -2.66 4.67 0.10
N GLY A 75 -1.51 4.09 0.45
CA GLY A 75 -0.51 4.77 1.25
C GLY A 75 0.79 3.99 1.34
N TYR A 76 1.55 4.29 2.38
CA TYR A 76 2.90 3.78 2.56
C TYR A 76 3.02 3.12 3.93
N MET A 77 3.44 1.86 3.98
CA MET A 77 3.50 1.08 5.23
C MET A 77 4.76 0.22 5.34
N GLY A 78 5.07 -0.25 6.55
CA GLY A 78 6.18 -1.17 6.79
C GLY A 78 7.58 -0.55 6.70
N GLY A 79 7.68 0.78 6.73
CA GLY A 79 8.94 1.53 6.80
C GLY A 79 9.10 2.32 8.10
N TYR A 80 10.06 3.25 8.08
CA TYR A 80 10.46 4.01 9.27
C TYR A 80 10.07 5.49 9.21
N THR A 81 10.01 6.07 8.01
CA THR A 81 9.82 7.52 7.81
C THR A 81 8.42 7.96 8.22
N LYS A 82 8.32 8.98 9.07
CA LYS A 82 7.03 9.52 9.50
C LYS A 82 6.37 10.35 8.38
N ASN A 83 5.10 10.07 8.08
CA ASN A 83 4.29 10.76 7.07
C ASN A 83 5.03 10.97 5.73
N PRO A 84 5.54 9.92 5.06
CA PRO A 84 6.36 10.07 3.87
C PRO A 84 5.53 10.54 2.68
N THR A 85 6.17 11.27 1.77
CA THR A 85 5.63 11.63 0.45
C THR A 85 6.00 10.57 -0.57
N TYR A 86 5.25 10.53 -1.69
CA TYR A 86 5.59 9.69 -2.84
C TYR A 86 7.05 9.84 -3.27
N ARG A 87 7.54 11.08 -3.39
CA ARG A 87 8.92 11.37 -3.79
C ARG A 87 9.95 10.77 -2.83
N GLU A 88 9.69 10.86 -1.52
CA GLU A 88 10.57 10.26 -0.51
C GLU A 88 10.56 8.74 -0.60
N VAL A 89 9.39 8.13 -0.78
CA VAL A 89 9.26 6.67 -0.93
C VAL A 89 9.97 6.17 -2.19
N CYS A 90 9.80 6.83 -3.33
CA CYS A 90 10.49 6.49 -4.58
C CYS A 90 12.03 6.61 -4.50
N SER A 91 12.56 7.30 -3.49
CA SER A 91 14.01 7.34 -3.24
C SER A 91 14.57 6.03 -2.70
N GLY A 92 13.72 5.15 -2.15
CA GLY A 92 14.10 3.92 -1.44
C GLY A 92 14.50 4.14 0.03
N ASN A 93 14.74 5.38 0.45
CA ASN A 93 15.31 5.69 1.78
C ASN A 93 14.27 5.77 2.91
N THR A 94 13.05 5.30 2.70
CA THR A 94 12.00 5.33 3.73
C THR A 94 11.70 3.96 4.36
N GLY A 95 12.05 2.89 3.65
CA GLY A 95 11.69 1.50 3.97
C GLY A 95 10.21 1.16 3.73
N HIS A 96 9.36 2.12 3.37
CA HIS A 96 7.96 1.84 3.14
C HIS A 96 7.74 1.09 1.83
N THR A 97 6.67 0.28 1.80
CA THR A 97 6.06 -0.24 0.58
C THR A 97 4.77 0.51 0.25
N GLU A 98 4.48 0.62 -1.04
CA GLU A 98 3.15 1.00 -1.52
C GLU A 98 2.15 -0.08 -1.06
N ALA A 99 1.11 0.36 -0.37
CA ALA A 99 0.13 -0.52 0.24
C ALA A 99 -1.30 0.01 0.01
N VAL A 100 -2.23 -0.93 -0.08
CA VAL A 100 -3.68 -0.70 -0.15
C VAL A 100 -4.27 -1.04 1.21
N LEU A 101 -5.05 -0.13 1.77
CA LEU A 101 -6.01 -0.38 2.84
C LEU A 101 -7.36 -0.73 2.20
N VAL A 102 -7.85 -1.92 2.50
CA VAL A 102 -9.16 -2.43 2.08
C VAL A 102 -10.05 -2.48 3.31
N VAL A 103 -11.11 -1.67 3.31
CA VAL A 103 -12.16 -1.70 4.34
C VAL A 103 -13.31 -2.52 3.78
N TYR A 104 -13.71 -3.59 4.46
CA TYR A 104 -14.69 -4.55 3.94
C TYR A 104 -15.66 -5.06 5.00
N ASN A 105 -16.87 -5.41 4.56
CA ASN A 105 -17.87 -6.05 5.41
C ASN A 105 -17.71 -7.60 5.34
N PRO A 106 -17.30 -8.27 6.43
CA PRO A 106 -17.04 -9.70 6.45
C PRO A 106 -18.31 -10.56 6.30
N THR A 107 -19.50 -9.97 6.39
CA THR A 107 -20.77 -10.66 6.13
C THR A 107 -21.11 -10.75 4.64
N ILE A 108 -20.46 -9.92 3.81
CA ILE A 108 -20.65 -9.87 2.35
C ILE A 108 -19.46 -10.49 1.62
N VAL A 109 -18.23 -10.12 2.00
CA VAL A 109 -16.99 -10.66 1.42
C VAL A 109 -16.07 -11.20 2.51
N SER A 110 -15.57 -12.42 2.32
CA SER A 110 -14.68 -13.06 3.29
C SER A 110 -13.23 -12.59 3.15
N LEU A 111 -12.47 -12.63 4.25
CA LEU A 111 -11.02 -12.41 4.20
C LEU A 111 -10.33 -13.37 3.21
N LYS A 112 -10.82 -14.61 3.10
CA LYS A 112 -10.27 -15.62 2.18
C LYS A 112 -10.40 -15.17 0.72
N GLU A 113 -11.53 -14.57 0.33
CA GLU A 113 -11.73 -14.05 -1.02
C GLU A 113 -10.81 -12.85 -1.29
N LEU A 114 -10.65 -11.94 -0.33
CA LEU A 114 -9.73 -10.82 -0.47
C LEU A 114 -8.26 -11.27 -0.56
N LEU A 115 -7.87 -12.29 0.21
CA LEU A 115 -6.54 -12.90 0.11
C LEU A 115 -6.36 -13.64 -1.21
N ARG A 116 -7.41 -14.25 -1.77
CA ARG A 116 -7.36 -14.84 -3.12
C ARG A 116 -7.03 -13.77 -4.15
N ILE A 117 -7.72 -12.63 -4.13
CA ILE A 117 -7.42 -11.49 -5.01
C ILE A 117 -5.99 -10.99 -4.81
N PHE A 118 -5.52 -10.90 -3.58
CA PHE A 118 -4.14 -10.55 -3.28
C PHE A 118 -3.15 -11.52 -3.97
N TRP A 119 -3.29 -12.83 -3.74
CA TRP A 119 -2.35 -13.82 -4.28
C TRP A 119 -2.43 -13.97 -5.81
N GLU A 120 -3.62 -13.82 -6.40
CA GLU A 120 -3.81 -13.90 -7.86
C GLU A 120 -3.49 -12.59 -8.59
N GLY A 121 -3.47 -11.46 -7.87
CA GLY A 121 -3.35 -10.11 -8.46
C GLY A 121 -1.92 -9.55 -8.57
N HIS A 122 -0.91 -10.28 -8.10
CA HIS A 122 0.51 -9.91 -8.25
C HIS A 122 1.40 -11.16 -8.20
N ASP A 123 2.68 -11.04 -8.58
CA ASP A 123 3.66 -12.11 -8.38
C ASP A 123 4.36 -11.93 -7.01
N PRO A 124 4.10 -12.80 -6.01
CA PRO A 124 4.67 -12.67 -4.66
C PRO A 124 6.13 -13.16 -4.56
N THR A 125 6.75 -13.58 -5.67
CA THR A 125 8.09 -14.19 -5.67
C THR A 125 9.19 -13.25 -6.17
N GLN A 126 8.86 -11.99 -6.47
CA GLN A 126 9.77 -11.03 -7.11
C GLN A 126 10.63 -10.20 -6.15
N TYR A 127 10.64 -10.53 -4.85
CA TYR A 127 11.44 -9.85 -3.83
C TYR A 127 11.10 -8.33 -3.77
N MET A 128 12.07 -7.45 -4.01
CA MET A 128 11.95 -5.99 -3.93
C MET A 128 11.61 -5.39 -5.31
N ARG A 129 10.62 -5.99 -5.97
CA ARG A 129 10.15 -5.65 -7.32
C ARG A 129 8.74 -6.18 -7.53
N GLN A 130 7.98 -5.51 -8.41
CA GLN A 130 6.79 -6.06 -9.04
C GLN A 130 6.72 -5.68 -10.52
N GLY A 131 6.72 -6.65 -11.42
CA GLY A 131 6.70 -6.42 -12.87
C GLY A 131 7.86 -5.54 -13.32
N ASN A 132 7.59 -4.34 -13.83
CA ASN A 132 8.62 -3.38 -14.24
C ASN A 132 8.98 -2.38 -13.12
N ASP A 133 8.27 -2.40 -12.01
CA ASP A 133 8.46 -1.50 -10.88
C ASP A 133 9.52 -2.08 -9.94
N ILE A 134 10.71 -1.45 -9.91
CA ILE A 134 11.88 -1.93 -9.17
C ILE A 134 12.12 -1.06 -7.94
N GLY A 135 12.19 -1.71 -6.77
CA GLY A 135 12.56 -1.10 -5.51
C GLY A 135 11.82 -1.70 -4.32
N THR A 136 12.38 -1.52 -3.12
CA THR A 136 11.78 -2.01 -1.86
C THR A 136 10.35 -1.52 -1.65
N GLN A 137 9.98 -0.40 -2.26
CA GLN A 137 8.63 0.14 -2.20
C GLN A 137 7.57 -0.64 -2.97
N TYR A 138 7.95 -1.64 -3.76
CA TYR A 138 7.04 -2.45 -4.57
C TYR A 138 6.97 -3.92 -4.13
N ARG A 139 7.48 -4.23 -2.93
CA ARG A 139 7.52 -5.60 -2.40
C ARG A 139 6.13 -6.12 -2.06
N SER A 140 5.98 -7.43 -2.17
CA SER A 140 4.79 -8.15 -1.68
C SER A 140 4.73 -8.11 -0.14
N ALA A 141 3.58 -7.78 0.45
CA ALA A 141 3.35 -7.82 1.90
C ALA A 141 1.84 -7.93 2.24
N VAL A 142 1.55 -8.46 3.43
CA VAL A 142 0.21 -8.56 4.06
C VAL A 142 0.35 -8.19 5.54
#